data_AF-A0A7C3HRJ2-F1
#
_entry.id   AF-A0A7C3HRJ2-F1
#
_cell.length_a   1.000
_cell.length_b   1.000
_cell.length_c   1.000
_cell.angle_alpha   90.00
_cell.angle_beta   90.00
_cell.angle_gamma   90.00
#
_symmetry.space_group_name_H-M   'P 1'
#
loop_
_entity.id
_entity.type
_entity.pdbx_description
1 polymer ?
#
loop_
_entity_poly.entity_id
_entity_poly.type
_entity_poly.pdbx_seq_one_letter_code
_entity_poly.pdbx_strand_id
1 'polypeptide(L)'
;PGTHVVMNDRLETRHCINSSSKTFDGDQWVRVEVEVHGDGMIKHFVNGEQVLWYEMPQIGGGNVNNHDPQVKRDGVLLRGGSISLQAESHPVEFRKVELLNLAGCMDPQAVNYKPWYIKAENHLCQYKK
;
A
#
# COMPACT_ATOMS: atom_id res chain seq x y z
N PRO A 1 9.30 -8.92 -5.44
CA PRO A 1 9.75 -9.28 -6.81
C PRO A 1 9.09 -8.38 -7.85
N GLY A 2 9.81 -7.93 -8.87
CA GLY A 2 9.23 -7.06 -9.90
C GLY A 2 8.96 -5.60 -9.49
N THR A 3 9.28 -5.25 -8.24
CA THR A 3 9.27 -3.88 -7.74
C THR A 3 10.52 -3.57 -6.90
N HIS A 4 10.91 -2.30 -6.89
CA HIS A 4 11.85 -1.70 -5.94
C HIS A 4 11.14 -0.56 -5.18
N VAL A 5 11.71 -0.15 -4.05
CA VAL A 5 11.21 0.96 -3.22
C VAL A 5 12.38 1.82 -2.77
N VAL A 6 12.11 3.02 -2.26
CA VAL A 6 13.12 3.86 -1.61
C VAL A 6 12.95 3.78 -0.10
N MET A 7 14.08 3.58 0.59
CA MET A 7 14.18 3.56 2.05
C MET A 7 15.41 4.33 2.49
N ASN A 8 15.26 5.25 3.43
CA ASN A 8 16.35 6.11 3.92
C ASN A 8 17.13 6.77 2.76
N ASP A 9 16.38 7.38 1.82
CA ASP A 9 16.91 8.07 0.64
C ASP A 9 17.72 7.18 -0.33
N ARG A 10 17.59 5.86 -0.25
CA ARG A 10 18.28 4.90 -1.12
C ARG A 10 17.32 3.94 -1.79
N LEU A 11 17.56 3.67 -3.07
CA LEU A 11 16.83 2.63 -3.80
C LEU A 11 17.18 1.26 -3.22
N GLU A 12 16.16 0.58 -2.70
CA GLU A 12 16.26 -0.74 -2.13
C GLU A 12 15.92 -1.79 -3.20
N THR A 13 16.92 -2.60 -3.54
CA THR A 13 16.84 -3.63 -4.59
C THR A 13 16.90 -5.05 -4.04
N ARG A 14 16.98 -5.24 -2.71
CA ARG A 14 16.94 -6.55 -2.09
C ARG A 14 15.56 -7.19 -2.29
N HIS A 15 15.58 -8.52 -2.36
CA HIS A 15 14.36 -9.32 -2.52
C HIS A 15 13.47 -9.29 -1.26
N CYS A 16 14.07 -9.22 -0.07
CA CYS A 16 13.37 -9.18 1.21
C CYS A 16 13.86 -8.00 2.05
N ILE A 17 12.91 -7.30 2.67
CA ILE A 17 13.14 -6.24 3.65
C ILE A 17 12.52 -6.71 4.96
N ASN A 18 13.32 -6.74 6.03
CA ASN A 18 12.82 -7.16 7.33
C ASN A 18 11.98 -6.05 7.96
N SER A 19 10.83 -6.44 8.51
CA SER A 19 10.01 -5.62 9.39
C SER A 19 10.59 -5.60 10.80
N SER A 20 10.36 -4.54 11.57
CA SER A 20 10.71 -4.50 13.00
C SER A 20 9.67 -5.19 13.90
N SER A 21 8.61 -5.77 13.31
CA SER A 21 7.56 -6.48 14.05
C SER A 21 8.10 -7.67 14.83
N LYS A 22 7.44 -7.99 15.93
CA LYS A 22 7.56 -9.29 16.59
C LYS A 22 6.96 -10.40 15.73
N THR A 23 7.42 -11.62 15.94
CA THR A 23 6.74 -12.82 15.45
C THR A 23 5.59 -13.15 16.40
N PHE A 24 4.46 -13.55 15.82
CA PHE A 24 3.25 -13.93 16.55
C PHE A 24 2.94 -15.39 16.25
N ASP A 25 3.33 -16.28 17.17
CA ASP A 25 3.19 -17.74 16.99
C ASP A 25 1.83 -18.27 17.45
N GLY A 26 1.39 -19.39 16.87
CA GLY A 26 0.15 -20.07 17.23
C GLY A 26 -1.13 -19.39 16.74
N ASP A 27 -2.26 -19.78 17.34
CA ASP A 27 -3.61 -19.40 16.89
C ASP A 27 -4.05 -18.06 17.50
N GLN A 28 -3.48 -16.96 16.99
CA GLN A 28 -3.82 -15.61 17.43
C GLN A 28 -4.24 -14.70 16.30
N TRP A 29 -5.22 -13.82 16.57
CA TRP A 29 -5.62 -12.78 15.64
C TRP A 29 -4.62 -11.62 15.70
N VAL A 30 -3.97 -11.36 14.57
CA VAL A 30 -3.08 -10.22 14.37
C VAL A 30 -3.77 -9.19 13.48
N ARG A 31 -3.76 -7.92 13.89
CA ARG A 31 -4.26 -6.81 13.06
C ARG A 31 -3.12 -6.27 12.21
N VAL A 32 -3.30 -6.25 10.90
CA VAL A 32 -2.38 -5.62 9.95
C VAL A 32 -3.08 -4.41 9.33
N GLU A 33 -2.39 -3.29 9.26
CA GLU A 33 -2.85 -2.08 8.58
C GLU A 33 -1.76 -1.62 7.62
N VAL A 34 -2.14 -1.23 6.41
CA VAL A 34 -1.23 -0.67 5.42
C VAL A 34 -1.80 0.65 4.94
N GLU A 35 -1.06 1.73 5.18
CA GLU A 35 -1.41 3.08 4.74
C GLU A 35 -0.61 3.40 3.47
N VAL A 36 -1.31 3.69 2.36
CA VAL A 36 -0.70 3.83 1.03
C VAL A 36 -1.06 5.18 0.43
N HIS A 37 -0.05 6.01 0.14
CA HIS A 37 -0.21 7.34 -0.46
C HIS A 37 0.18 7.33 -1.95
N GLY A 38 -0.37 6.38 -2.72
CA GLY A 38 -0.04 6.23 -4.15
C GLY A 38 1.43 5.82 -4.37
N ASP A 39 2.15 6.60 -5.19
CA ASP A 39 3.60 6.47 -5.40
C ASP A 39 4.43 7.20 -4.32
N GLY A 40 3.79 7.73 -3.28
CA GLY A 40 4.44 8.35 -2.13
C GLY A 40 4.75 7.35 -1.02
N MET A 41 4.50 7.78 0.21
CA MET A 41 4.75 7.02 1.44
C MET A 41 3.84 5.81 1.57
N ILE A 42 4.41 4.68 2.00
CA ILE A 42 3.71 3.45 2.37
C ILE A 42 4.17 3.04 3.77
N LYS A 43 3.22 2.86 4.69
CA LYS A 43 3.47 2.44 6.07
C LYS A 43 2.74 1.16 6.39
N HIS A 44 3.39 0.29 7.15
CA HIS A 44 2.85 -0.96 7.62
C HIS A 44 2.77 -0.93 9.14
N PHE A 45 1.63 -1.36 9.66
CA PHE A 45 1.38 -1.46 11.08
C PHE A 45 0.95 -2.88 11.45
N VAL A 46 1.43 -3.34 12.60
CA VAL A 46 1.03 -4.62 13.19
C VAL A 46 0.57 -4.34 14.61
N ASN A 47 -0.68 -4.70 14.91
CA ASN A 47 -1.35 -4.41 16.18
C ASN A 47 -1.23 -2.92 16.61
N GLY A 48 -1.28 -2.01 15.63
CA GLY A 48 -1.22 -0.56 15.84
C GLY A 48 0.19 0.03 15.97
N GLU A 49 1.24 -0.79 15.98
CA GLU A 49 2.63 -0.33 15.98
C GLU A 49 3.16 -0.22 14.54
N GLN A 50 3.82 0.88 14.18
CA GLN A 50 4.45 1.01 12.86
C GLN A 50 5.72 0.15 12.82
N VAL A 51 5.78 -0.79 11.86
CA VAL A 51 6.86 -1.78 11.79
C VAL A 51 7.69 -1.72 10.51
N LEU A 52 7.21 -1.02 9.49
CA LEU A 52 7.93 -0.80 8.24
C LEU A 52 7.37 0.45 7.54
N TRP A 53 8.26 1.21 6.89
CA TRP A 53 7.87 2.28 5.98
C TRP A 53 8.85 2.37 4.82
N TYR A 54 8.35 2.82 3.68
CA TYR A 54 9.12 3.08 2.46
C TYR A 54 8.32 3.99 1.53
N GLU A 55 8.92 4.46 0.44
CA GLU A 55 8.27 5.33 -0.52
C GLU A 55 8.67 5.03 -1.96
N MET A 56 8.07 5.74 -2.92
CA MET A 56 8.41 5.65 -4.35
C MET A 56 8.44 4.20 -4.86
N PRO A 57 7.36 3.41 -4.67
CA PRO A 57 7.29 2.07 -5.24
C PRO A 57 7.40 2.19 -6.77
N GLN A 58 8.33 1.45 -7.35
CA GLN A 58 8.60 1.49 -8.78
C GLN A 58 8.76 0.08 -9.33
N ILE A 59 8.38 -0.11 -10.59
CA ILE A 59 8.67 -1.33 -11.34
C ILE A 59 10.20 -1.52 -11.36
N GLY A 60 10.67 -2.71 -11.03
CA GLY A 60 12.10 -2.97 -10.92
C GLY A 60 12.45 -4.36 -10.41
N GLY A 61 13.69 -4.77 -10.60
CA GLY A 61 14.20 -6.02 -10.03
C GLY A 61 13.99 -7.24 -10.92
N GLY A 62 14.62 -8.33 -10.51
CA GLY A 62 14.61 -9.62 -11.19
C GLY A 62 13.50 -10.55 -10.70
N ASN A 63 13.42 -11.74 -11.31
CA ASN A 63 12.53 -12.85 -10.94
C ASN A 63 11.05 -12.71 -11.35
N VAL A 64 10.77 -11.95 -12.43
CA VAL A 64 9.47 -11.99 -13.11
C VAL A 64 9.66 -12.58 -14.49
N ASN A 65 9.23 -13.83 -14.68
CA ASN A 65 9.29 -14.53 -15.98
C ASN A 65 8.02 -14.29 -16.80
N ASN A 66 8.12 -14.41 -18.13
CA ASN A 66 6.99 -14.29 -19.07
C ASN A 66 6.16 -13.00 -18.89
N HIS A 67 6.79 -11.89 -18.51
CA HIS A 67 6.13 -10.60 -18.41
C HIS A 67 5.99 -9.95 -19.79
N ASP A 68 4.97 -9.11 -19.94
CA ASP A 68 4.87 -8.22 -21.10
C ASP A 68 5.93 -7.10 -20.98
N PRO A 69 6.88 -7.00 -21.93
CA PRO A 69 7.90 -5.95 -21.92
C PRO A 69 7.32 -4.54 -21.98
N GLN A 70 6.11 -4.38 -22.53
CA GLN A 70 5.43 -3.08 -22.55
C GLN A 70 4.94 -2.65 -21.17
N VAL A 71 4.68 -3.62 -20.27
CA VAL A 71 4.21 -3.40 -18.91
C VAL A 71 5.38 -3.27 -17.94
N LYS A 72 6.38 -4.16 -18.01
CA LYS A 72 7.54 -4.13 -17.10
C LYS A 72 8.61 -3.14 -17.57
N ARG A 73 8.32 -1.85 -17.41
CA ARG A 73 9.30 -0.77 -17.65
C ARG A 73 9.94 -0.36 -16.33
N ASP A 74 11.18 -0.78 -16.12
CA ASP A 74 11.90 -0.50 -14.88
C ASP A 74 12.05 1.00 -14.64
N GLY A 75 11.88 1.42 -13.38
CA GLY A 75 11.89 2.81 -12.95
C GLY A 75 10.54 3.52 -13.01
N VAL A 76 9.49 2.91 -13.60
CA VAL A 76 8.15 3.51 -13.61
C VAL A 76 7.51 3.42 -12.22
N LEU A 77 7.08 4.57 -11.68
CA LEU A 77 6.38 4.66 -10.40
C LEU A 77 5.00 3.99 -10.45
N LEU A 78 4.67 3.28 -9.38
CA LEU A 78 3.40 2.59 -9.18
C LEU A 78 2.45 3.47 -8.39
N ARG A 79 1.39 3.95 -9.05
CA ARG A 79 0.40 4.87 -8.46
C ARG A 79 -0.86 4.19 -7.94
N GLY A 80 -1.06 2.91 -8.28
CA GLY A 80 -2.24 2.15 -7.95
C GLY A 80 -2.16 0.72 -8.49
N GLY A 81 -3.13 -0.11 -8.11
CA GLY A 81 -3.19 -1.52 -8.49
C GLY A 81 -4.29 -2.26 -7.74
N SER A 82 -4.20 -3.58 -7.73
CA SER A 82 -5.09 -4.46 -6.96
C SER A 82 -4.54 -4.74 -5.57
N ILE A 83 -5.43 -5.00 -4.62
CA ILE A 83 -5.08 -5.57 -3.31
C ILE A 83 -5.33 -7.07 -3.38
N SER A 84 -4.37 -7.86 -2.91
CA SER A 84 -4.45 -9.32 -2.88
C SER A 84 -4.03 -9.83 -1.51
N LEU A 85 -4.79 -10.79 -0.99
CA LEU A 85 -4.47 -11.50 0.25
C LEU A 85 -4.06 -12.92 -0.13
N GLN A 86 -2.82 -13.29 0.16
CA GLN A 86 -2.22 -14.54 -0.27
C GLN A 86 -1.73 -15.35 0.93
N ALA A 87 -1.97 -16.66 0.88
CA ALA A 87 -1.21 -17.65 1.64
C ALA A 87 0.00 -18.08 0.81
N GLU A 88 1.19 -18.12 1.39
CA GLU A 88 2.36 -18.71 0.71
C GLU A 88 2.44 -20.22 0.95
N SER A 89 2.91 -20.63 2.15
CA SER A 89 3.25 -22.03 2.44
C SER A 89 2.30 -22.73 3.41
N HIS A 90 1.61 -21.97 4.26
CA HIS A 90 0.75 -22.51 5.32
C HIS A 90 -0.65 -21.89 5.23
N PRO A 91 -1.69 -22.56 5.76
CA PRO A 91 -3.03 -21.98 5.87
C PRO A 91 -3.00 -20.63 6.60
N VAL A 92 -3.82 -19.70 6.14
CA VAL A 92 -4.04 -18.39 6.78
C VAL A 92 -5.54 -18.09 6.75
N GLU A 93 -6.05 -17.52 7.83
CA GLU A 93 -7.45 -17.13 7.96
C GLU A 93 -7.58 -15.62 8.03
N PHE A 94 -8.57 -15.07 7.31
CA PHE A 94 -8.91 -13.65 7.35
C PHE A 94 -10.35 -13.49 7.84
N ARG A 95 -10.55 -12.70 8.89
CA ARG A 95 -11.89 -12.46 9.46
C ARG A 95 -12.50 -11.12 9.06
N LYS A 96 -11.73 -10.04 9.12
CA LYS A 96 -12.21 -8.67 8.85
C LYS A 96 -11.25 -7.99 7.89
N VAL A 97 -11.77 -7.60 6.73
CA VAL A 97 -11.04 -6.87 5.70
C VAL A 97 -11.81 -5.59 5.42
N GLU A 98 -11.17 -4.46 5.69
CA GLU A 98 -11.74 -3.13 5.51
C GLU A 98 -10.82 -2.30 4.61
N LEU A 99 -11.42 -1.41 3.84
CA LEU A 99 -10.71 -0.49 2.97
C LEU A 99 -11.27 0.91 3.19
N LEU A 100 -10.38 1.87 3.46
CA LEU A 100 -10.70 3.29 3.51
C LEU A 100 -10.01 3.99 2.34
N ASN A 101 -10.81 4.55 1.42
CA ASN A 101 -10.26 5.39 0.37
C ASN A 101 -9.88 6.76 0.94
N LEU A 102 -8.61 7.14 0.78
CA LEU A 102 -8.06 8.42 1.24
C LEU A 102 -8.13 9.52 0.17
N ALA A 103 -8.67 9.22 -1.02
CA ALA A 103 -8.95 10.18 -2.08
C ALA A 103 -10.45 10.51 -2.15
N GLY A 104 -10.78 11.79 -2.33
CA GLY A 104 -12.16 12.25 -2.42
C GLY A 104 -12.29 13.77 -2.48
N CYS A 105 -13.53 14.25 -2.37
CA CYS A 105 -13.79 15.69 -2.37
C CYS A 105 -13.21 16.34 -1.11
N MET A 106 -12.31 17.30 -1.29
CA MET A 106 -11.67 18.04 -0.20
C MET A 106 -12.22 19.46 -0.02
N ASP A 107 -13.31 19.82 -0.69
CA ASP A 107 -14.02 21.08 -0.46
C ASP A 107 -14.89 20.97 0.82
N PRO A 108 -14.59 21.72 1.90
CA PRO A 108 -15.37 21.66 3.14
C PRO A 108 -16.85 22.05 3.01
N GLN A 109 -17.25 22.69 1.90
CA GLN A 109 -18.64 23.05 1.62
C GLN A 109 -19.43 21.90 0.97
N ALA A 110 -18.75 20.89 0.45
CA ALA A 110 -19.39 19.75 -0.19
C ALA A 110 -19.99 18.79 0.85
N VAL A 111 -21.15 18.20 0.53
CA VAL A 111 -21.85 17.27 1.45
C VAL A 111 -21.12 15.94 1.60
N ASN A 112 -20.30 15.57 0.62
CA ASN A 112 -19.51 14.36 0.62
C ASN A 112 -18.05 14.59 1.04
N TYR A 113 -17.71 15.77 1.57
CA TYR A 113 -16.42 16.01 2.22
C TYR A 113 -16.20 15.06 3.40
N LYS A 114 -14.95 14.59 3.56
CA LYS A 114 -14.50 13.86 4.74
C LYS A 114 -13.15 14.41 5.20
N PRO A 115 -12.92 14.54 6.52
CA PRO A 115 -11.69 15.15 7.06
C PRO A 115 -10.45 14.26 6.90
N TRP A 116 -10.61 12.99 6.57
CA TRP A 116 -9.51 12.05 6.38
C TRP A 116 -9.02 11.95 4.93
N TYR A 117 -9.60 12.71 4.00
CA TYR A 117 -9.08 12.75 2.63
C TYR A 117 -7.74 13.48 2.61
N ILE A 118 -6.76 12.86 1.95
CA ILE A 118 -5.41 13.40 1.76
C ILE A 118 -5.12 13.73 0.30
N LYS A 119 -5.93 13.18 -0.64
CA LYS A 119 -5.81 13.42 -2.08
C LYS A 119 -7.11 14.02 -2.61
N ALA A 120 -7.01 15.21 -3.19
CA ALA A 120 -8.17 15.91 -3.73
C ALA A 120 -8.65 15.28 -5.04
N GLU A 121 -9.93 14.92 -5.06
CA GLU A 121 -10.69 14.51 -6.25
C GLU A 121 -11.94 15.38 -6.35
N ASN A 122 -11.72 16.70 -6.43
CA ASN A 122 -12.80 17.69 -6.31
C ASN A 122 -13.84 17.63 -7.44
N HIS A 123 -13.54 16.94 -8.55
CA HIS A 123 -14.53 16.63 -9.58
C HIS A 123 -15.67 15.73 -9.07
N LEU A 124 -15.48 15.07 -7.92
CA LEU A 124 -16.49 14.28 -7.21
C LEU A 124 -17.31 15.10 -6.20
N CYS A 125 -17.00 16.38 -5.99
CA CYS A 125 -17.69 17.20 -4.99
C CYS A 125 -19.18 17.35 -5.29
N GLN A 126 -20.00 17.13 -4.28
CA GLN A 126 -21.45 17.27 -4.35
C GLN A 126 -21.87 18.42 -3.43
N TYR A 127 -22.65 19.36 -3.96
CA TYR A 127 -23.17 20.50 -3.20
C TYR A 127 -24.67 20.34 -3.03
N LYS A 128 -25.21 20.92 -1.95
CA LYS A 128 -26.67 21.03 -1.81
C LYS A 128 -27.20 21.87 -2.98
N LYS A 129 -28.31 21.43 -3.57
CA LYS A 129 -29.08 22.24 -4.52
C LYS A 129 -29.66 23.46 -3.84
#